data_AF-A0A9R0ZJ27-F1
#
_entry.id   AF-A0A9R0ZJ27-F1
#
_cell.length_a   1.000
_cell.length_b   1.000
_cell.length_c   1.000
_cell.angle_alpha   90.00
_cell.angle_beta   90.00
_cell.angle_gamma   90.00
#
_symmetry.space_group_name_H-M   'P 1'
#
loop_
_entity.id
_entity.type
_entity.pdbx_description
1 polymer ?
#
loop_
_entity_poly.entity_id
_entity_poly.type
_entity_poly.pdbx_seq_one_letter_code
_entity_poly.pdbx_strand_id
1 'polypeptide(L)'
;MDRPAPDQRPTLFSPYQMRRFSLAHRVVLAPMTRCRAIGGLPGPALAEYYAQRATQGGLLISEGTVVSPAGPGFPHVPGIYNQEQIDGWKKVVDAVHAKGGIFFCQLWHVGRASHQVYQPDGAAPISSTDKPISARWKILLPDGSYGTYPTPSRLATSEIPDIVEQYRQAAINAIKAGFDGIEIHGAHGYIIDQFLKDGINDRTDD
;
A
#
# COMPACT_ATOMS: atom_id res chain seq x y z
N MET A 1 -48.11 -27.24 3.09
CA MET A 1 -47.07 -26.87 2.12
C MET A 1 -46.01 -26.13 2.88
N ASP A 2 -44.94 -26.82 3.25
CA ASP A 2 -43.80 -26.20 3.93
C ASP A 2 -43.09 -25.25 2.98
N ARG A 3 -42.91 -24.00 3.41
CA ARG A 3 -42.03 -23.07 2.70
C ARG A 3 -40.61 -23.63 2.75
N PRO A 4 -39.87 -23.64 1.63
CA PRO A 4 -38.45 -23.98 1.68
C PRO A 4 -37.75 -23.02 2.65
N ALA A 5 -36.85 -23.57 3.47
CA ALA A 5 -36.05 -22.81 4.44
C ALA A 5 -35.38 -21.61 3.75
N PRO A 6 -35.23 -20.46 4.44
CA PRO A 6 -34.58 -19.29 3.86
C PRO A 6 -33.21 -19.69 3.32
N ASP A 7 -32.98 -19.27 2.09
CA ASP A 7 -31.76 -19.46 1.33
C ASP A 7 -30.50 -19.22 2.18
N GLN A 8 -29.77 -20.29 2.51
CA GLN A 8 -28.54 -20.26 3.32
C GLN A 8 -27.34 -19.65 2.57
N ARG A 9 -27.55 -19.03 1.40
CA ARG A 9 -26.47 -18.39 0.66
C ARG A 9 -25.94 -17.19 1.43
N PRO A 10 -24.60 -17.04 1.50
CA PRO A 10 -24.03 -15.89 2.17
C PRO A 10 -24.40 -14.56 1.53
N THR A 11 -24.63 -13.55 2.37
CA THR A 11 -24.89 -12.16 1.98
C THR A 11 -23.69 -11.26 2.26
N LEU A 12 -23.77 -10.00 1.86
CA LEU A 12 -22.76 -8.99 2.16
C LEU A 12 -22.53 -8.79 3.68
N PHE A 13 -23.58 -9.01 4.48
CA PHE A 13 -23.54 -8.85 5.95
C PHE A 13 -23.40 -10.18 6.69
N SER A 14 -23.22 -11.28 5.97
CA SER A 14 -22.91 -12.57 6.59
C SER A 14 -21.46 -12.60 7.06
N PRO A 15 -21.17 -13.21 8.22
CA PRO A 15 -19.81 -13.35 8.71
C PRO A 15 -18.93 -14.17 7.76
N TYR A 16 -17.62 -14.06 7.94
CA TYR A 16 -16.63 -14.77 7.14
C TYR A 16 -15.38 -15.12 7.95
N GLN A 17 -14.95 -16.38 7.89
CA GLN A 17 -13.70 -16.81 8.53
C GLN A 17 -12.53 -16.65 7.57
N MET A 18 -11.77 -15.57 7.72
CA MET A 18 -10.54 -15.33 6.97
C MET A 18 -9.34 -15.92 7.72
N ARG A 19 -9.15 -17.23 7.59
CA ARG A 19 -8.16 -18.02 8.34
C ARG A 19 -8.32 -17.84 9.86
N ARG A 20 -7.47 -17.04 10.50
CA ARG A 20 -7.50 -16.75 11.94
C ARG A 20 -8.38 -15.55 12.31
N PHE A 21 -8.86 -14.79 11.33
CA PHE A 21 -9.65 -13.59 11.54
C PHE A 21 -11.13 -13.88 11.29
N SER A 22 -11.97 -13.66 12.30
CA SER A 22 -13.42 -13.77 12.17
C SER A 22 -14.00 -12.42 11.82
N LEU A 23 -14.43 -12.26 10.57
CA LEU A 23 -15.09 -11.04 10.09
C LEU A 23 -16.59 -11.10 10.37
N ALA A 24 -17.17 -9.99 10.83
CA ALA A 24 -18.61 -9.87 11.09
C ALA A 24 -19.41 -9.60 9.81
N HIS A 25 -18.77 -9.07 8.77
CA HIS A 25 -19.36 -8.79 7.46
C HIS A 25 -18.30 -8.83 6.37
N ARG A 26 -18.72 -8.64 5.11
CA ARG A 26 -17.86 -8.74 3.91
C ARG A 26 -17.61 -7.40 3.22
N VAL A 27 -18.08 -6.31 3.82
CA VAL A 27 -17.67 -4.95 3.43
C VAL A 27 -16.24 -4.71 3.93
N VAL A 28 -15.35 -4.27 3.04
CA VAL A 28 -13.93 -4.01 3.32
C VAL A 28 -13.61 -2.57 2.93
N LEU A 29 -12.84 -1.87 3.75
CA LEU A 29 -12.24 -0.59 3.33
C LEU A 29 -11.07 -0.89 2.38
N ALA A 30 -11.24 -0.54 1.11
CA ALA A 30 -10.19 -0.66 0.11
C ALA A 30 -9.01 0.29 0.39
N PRO A 31 -7.78 -0.08 -0.02
CA PRO A 31 -6.60 0.77 0.11
C PRO A 31 -6.75 2.03 -0.77
N MET A 32 -6.65 3.21 -0.16
CA MET A 32 -6.82 4.49 -0.86
C MET A 32 -5.79 5.52 -0.40
N THR A 33 -4.84 5.87 -1.27
CA THR A 33 -3.85 6.94 -1.00
C THR A 33 -4.54 8.28 -0.74
N ARG A 34 -4.27 8.89 0.43
CA ARG A 34 -4.90 10.16 0.82
C ARG A 34 -3.92 11.32 0.94
N CYS A 35 -2.61 11.10 1.01
CA CYS A 35 -1.61 12.16 1.10
C CYS A 35 -1.74 13.01 2.39
N ARG A 36 -2.08 12.39 3.54
CA ARG A 36 -2.25 13.08 4.84
C ARG A 36 -1.21 12.70 5.90
N ALA A 37 -0.25 11.84 5.55
CA ALA A 37 0.90 11.51 6.40
C ALA A 37 2.05 12.50 6.13
N ILE A 38 1.97 13.68 6.75
CA ILE A 38 2.95 14.76 6.54
C ILE A 38 4.35 14.26 6.91
N GLY A 39 5.34 14.52 6.05
CA GLY A 39 6.70 13.98 6.21
C GLY A 39 6.80 12.45 6.14
N GLY A 40 5.77 11.77 5.63
CA GLY A 40 5.70 10.31 5.63
C GLY A 40 5.31 9.70 6.98
N LEU A 41 4.89 10.51 7.94
CA LEU A 41 4.55 10.09 9.30
C LEU A 41 3.03 9.96 9.47
N PRO A 42 2.52 8.79 9.89
CA PRO A 42 1.13 8.66 10.30
C PRO A 42 0.85 9.52 11.55
N GLY A 43 -0.14 10.40 11.44
CA GLY A 43 -0.51 11.35 12.50
C GLY A 43 -1.97 11.22 12.96
N PRO A 44 -2.45 12.14 13.83
CA PRO A 44 -3.81 12.11 14.38
C PRO A 44 -4.91 12.06 13.32
N ALA A 45 -4.71 12.69 12.17
CA ALA A 45 -5.67 12.67 11.06
C ALA A 45 -5.89 11.26 10.50
N LEU A 46 -4.85 10.43 10.42
CA LEU A 46 -4.98 9.04 9.97
C LEU A 46 -5.67 8.20 11.04
N ALA A 47 -5.32 8.38 12.32
CA ALA A 47 -5.97 7.67 13.43
C ALA A 47 -7.48 7.90 13.43
N GLU A 48 -7.91 9.16 13.36
CA GLU A 48 -9.33 9.52 13.27
C GLU A 48 -9.98 8.95 11.99
N TYR A 49 -9.32 9.09 10.84
CA TYR A 49 -9.85 8.62 9.55
C TYR A 49 -10.19 7.13 9.55
N TYR A 50 -9.27 6.28 10.03
CA TYR A 50 -9.48 4.84 10.08
C TYR A 50 -10.42 4.44 11.23
N ALA A 51 -10.34 5.10 12.40
CA ALA A 51 -11.26 4.84 13.51
C ALA A 51 -12.73 5.11 13.14
N GLN A 52 -13.00 6.16 12.36
CA GLN A 52 -14.35 6.46 11.84
C GLN A 52 -14.91 5.35 10.92
N ARG A 53 -14.03 4.58 10.28
CA ARG A 53 -14.39 3.52 9.31
C ARG A 53 -14.34 2.12 9.92
N ALA A 54 -13.79 2.00 11.12
CA ALA A 54 -13.70 0.74 11.82
C ALA A 54 -15.05 0.34 12.40
N THR A 55 -15.46 -0.87 12.09
CA THR A 55 -16.62 -1.57 12.67
C THR A 55 -16.14 -2.84 13.35
N GLN A 56 -16.89 -3.31 14.34
CA GLN A 56 -16.57 -4.56 15.03
C GLN A 56 -16.54 -5.73 14.02
N GLY A 57 -15.38 -6.39 13.89
CA GLY A 57 -15.16 -7.47 12.94
C GLY A 57 -15.10 -7.03 11.47
N GLY A 58 -14.95 -5.74 11.18
CA GLY A 58 -14.74 -5.22 9.83
C GLY A 58 -13.26 -5.27 9.43
N LEU A 59 -12.97 -5.64 8.18
CA LEU A 59 -11.61 -5.58 7.63
C LEU A 59 -11.35 -4.21 7.00
N LEU A 60 -10.21 -3.62 7.33
CA LEU A 60 -9.68 -2.41 6.74
C LEU A 60 -8.32 -2.72 6.13
N ILE A 61 -8.04 -2.08 5.00
CA ILE A 61 -6.72 -2.08 4.37
C ILE A 61 -6.25 -0.62 4.34
N SER A 62 -5.04 -0.37 4.83
CA SER A 62 -4.47 0.97 4.86
C SER A 62 -4.27 1.52 3.45
N GLU A 63 -4.07 2.83 3.35
CA GLU A 63 -3.48 3.43 2.18
C GLU A 63 -2.11 2.81 1.86
N GLY A 64 -1.70 2.92 0.59
CA GLY A 64 -0.40 2.45 0.14
C GLY A 64 0.72 3.06 0.98
N THR A 65 1.47 2.20 1.67
CA THR A 65 2.48 2.57 2.65
C THR A 65 3.84 2.15 2.13
N VAL A 66 4.73 3.12 1.97
CA VAL A 66 6.00 2.89 1.25
C VAL A 66 6.97 2.05 2.08
N VAL A 67 7.60 1.08 1.43
CA VAL A 67 8.54 0.13 2.05
C VAL A 67 9.96 0.66 2.18
N SER A 68 10.28 1.78 1.53
CA SER A 68 11.60 2.40 1.52
C SER A 68 11.53 3.89 1.15
N PRO A 69 12.61 4.66 1.37
CA PRO A 69 12.68 6.07 0.95
C PRO A 69 12.51 6.30 -0.56
N ALA A 70 12.82 5.31 -1.40
CA ALA A 70 12.66 5.38 -2.87
C ALA A 70 11.26 4.93 -3.35
N GLY A 71 10.45 4.38 -2.45
CA GLY A 71 9.10 3.88 -2.75
C GLY A 71 8.00 4.91 -3.08
N PRO A 72 8.07 6.22 -2.71
CA PRO A 72 7.00 7.17 -2.98
C PRO A 72 6.86 7.59 -4.45
N GLY A 73 5.63 7.93 -4.85
CA GLY A 73 5.29 8.63 -6.09
C GLY A 73 4.19 9.69 -5.91
N PHE A 74 3.91 10.05 -4.65
CA PHE A 74 2.88 11.00 -4.23
C PHE A 74 3.39 11.76 -2.99
N PRO A 75 2.94 13.01 -2.77
CA PRO A 75 3.33 13.75 -1.58
C PRO A 75 2.63 13.20 -0.34
N HIS A 76 3.30 13.27 0.81
CA HIS A 76 2.71 13.00 2.14
C HIS A 76 2.01 11.64 2.26
N VAL A 77 2.55 10.61 1.61
CA VAL A 77 2.13 9.21 1.79
C VAL A 77 2.94 8.59 2.92
N PRO A 78 2.32 7.71 3.75
CA PRO A 78 3.02 7.14 4.90
C PRO A 78 4.09 6.15 4.46
N GLY A 79 5.16 6.03 5.25
CA GLY A 79 6.13 4.95 5.16
C GLY A 79 6.00 3.96 6.30
N ILE A 80 6.75 2.86 6.23
CA ILE A 80 6.91 1.89 7.33
C ILE A 80 8.31 1.25 7.36
N TYR A 81 9.34 2.05 7.11
CA TYR A 81 10.73 1.63 7.02
C TYR A 81 11.62 2.17 8.14
N ASN A 82 11.11 3.03 9.01
CA ASN A 82 11.85 3.56 10.17
C ASN A 82 11.02 3.54 11.47
N GLN A 83 11.67 3.80 12.59
CA GLN A 83 11.06 3.70 13.92
C GLN A 83 9.96 4.75 14.16
N GLU A 84 10.15 5.98 13.70
CA GLU A 84 9.16 7.06 13.86
C GLU A 84 7.85 6.75 13.14
N GLN A 85 7.94 6.18 11.94
CA GLN A 85 6.78 5.72 11.16
C GLN A 85 6.05 4.57 11.87
N ILE A 86 6.78 3.62 12.43
CA ILE A 86 6.22 2.51 13.21
C ILE A 86 5.44 3.06 14.41
N ASP A 87 6.01 4.02 15.16
CA ASP A 87 5.35 4.59 16.33
C ASP A 87 4.14 5.48 15.97
N GLY A 88 4.17 6.11 14.80
CA GLY A 88 2.99 6.77 14.21
C GLY A 88 1.89 5.75 13.91
N TRP A 89 2.23 4.65 13.23
CA TRP A 89 1.27 3.60 12.86
C TRP A 89 0.65 2.91 14.07
N LYS A 90 1.40 2.66 15.16
CA LYS A 90 0.85 2.08 16.40
C LYS A 90 -0.39 2.81 16.87
N LYS A 91 -0.35 4.15 16.91
CA LYS A 91 -1.49 4.97 17.34
C LYS A 91 -2.71 4.82 16.44
N VAL A 92 -2.48 4.65 15.12
CA VAL A 92 -3.57 4.44 14.15
C VAL A 92 -4.16 3.05 14.31
N VAL A 93 -3.32 2.02 14.45
CA VAL A 93 -3.73 0.63 14.69
C VAL A 93 -4.54 0.53 15.99
N ASP A 94 -4.04 1.09 17.08
CA ASP A 94 -4.72 1.09 18.38
C ASP A 94 -6.12 1.71 18.27
N ALA A 95 -6.26 2.80 17.49
CA ALA A 95 -7.56 3.45 17.27
C ALA A 95 -8.55 2.57 16.47
N VAL A 96 -8.06 1.77 15.52
CA VAL A 96 -8.88 0.79 14.77
C VAL A 96 -9.27 -0.39 15.66
N HIS A 97 -8.31 -0.92 16.41
CA HIS A 97 -8.53 -2.05 17.34
C HIS A 97 -9.47 -1.68 18.48
N ALA A 98 -9.43 -0.44 18.98
CA ALA A 98 -10.39 0.07 19.96
C ALA A 98 -11.86 0.04 19.48
N LYS A 99 -12.09 -0.02 18.16
CA LYS A 99 -13.41 -0.18 17.53
C LYS A 99 -13.71 -1.64 17.14
N GLY A 100 -12.80 -2.56 17.42
CA GLY A 100 -12.90 -3.98 17.06
C GLY A 100 -12.65 -4.27 15.59
N GLY A 101 -12.03 -3.35 14.84
CA GLY A 101 -11.66 -3.56 13.44
C GLY A 101 -10.42 -4.44 13.30
N ILE A 102 -10.29 -5.10 12.15
CA ILE A 102 -9.10 -5.85 11.73
C ILE A 102 -8.42 -5.01 10.66
N PHE A 103 -7.11 -4.80 10.77
CA PHE A 103 -6.41 -3.81 9.97
C PHE A 103 -5.14 -4.36 9.33
N PHE A 104 -5.07 -4.27 8.00
CA PHE A 104 -3.91 -4.69 7.22
C PHE A 104 -3.16 -3.48 6.67
N CYS A 105 -1.83 -3.53 6.69
CA CYS A 105 -0.97 -2.52 6.06
C CYS A 105 -0.71 -2.90 4.61
N GLN A 106 -1.06 -2.04 3.65
CA GLN A 106 -0.73 -2.26 2.24
C GLN A 106 0.72 -1.80 1.97
N LEU A 107 1.60 -2.77 1.70
CA LEU A 107 3.00 -2.52 1.36
C LEU A 107 3.15 -2.12 -0.10
N TRP A 108 3.81 -0.98 -0.33
CA TRP A 108 3.80 -0.31 -1.61
C TRP A 108 5.19 0.20 -2.03
N HIS A 109 5.44 0.12 -3.34
CA HIS A 109 6.59 0.75 -3.98
C HIS A 109 6.18 1.10 -5.41
N VAL A 110 6.26 2.38 -5.79
CA VAL A 110 5.66 2.83 -7.05
C VAL A 110 6.47 2.46 -8.30
N GLY A 111 7.76 2.17 -8.14
CA GLY A 111 8.66 1.92 -9.28
C GLY A 111 8.72 3.12 -10.22
N ARG A 112 8.56 2.91 -11.54
CA ARG A 112 8.63 4.02 -12.53
C ARG A 112 7.50 5.04 -12.42
N ALA A 113 6.46 4.80 -11.62
CA ALA A 113 5.39 5.76 -11.37
C ALA A 113 5.79 6.79 -10.29
N SER A 114 6.97 7.37 -10.42
CA SER A 114 7.55 8.37 -9.51
C SER A 114 8.15 9.54 -10.31
N HIS A 115 8.83 10.45 -9.61
CA HIS A 115 9.54 11.60 -10.17
C HIS A 115 10.76 11.90 -9.28
N GLN A 116 11.81 12.52 -9.82
CA GLN A 116 13.05 12.80 -9.08
C GLN A 116 12.82 13.57 -7.78
N VAL A 117 11.79 14.43 -7.74
CA VAL A 117 11.40 15.18 -6.53
C VAL A 117 11.00 14.27 -5.35
N TYR A 118 10.60 13.03 -5.63
CA TYR A 118 10.25 12.03 -4.62
C TYR A 118 11.40 11.07 -4.30
N GLN A 119 12.48 11.10 -5.09
CA GLN A 119 13.57 10.15 -4.97
C GLN A 119 14.68 10.70 -4.08
N PRO A 120 15.31 9.85 -3.25
CA PRO A 120 16.52 10.23 -2.52
C PRO A 120 17.55 10.82 -3.48
N ASP A 121 18.12 11.97 -3.10
CA ASP A 121 19.16 12.67 -3.87
C ASP A 121 18.77 13.01 -5.33
N GLY A 122 17.47 13.01 -5.65
CA GLY A 122 17.00 13.26 -7.01
C GLY A 122 17.28 12.13 -8.00
N ALA A 123 17.54 10.91 -7.52
CA ALA A 123 17.83 9.74 -8.36
C ALA A 123 16.68 9.42 -9.34
N ALA A 124 17.00 8.65 -10.38
CA ALA A 124 15.99 8.11 -11.29
C ALA A 124 15.12 7.06 -10.55
N PRO A 125 13.79 7.07 -10.71
CA PRO A 125 12.93 6.00 -10.20
C PRO A 125 13.34 4.64 -10.77
N ILE A 126 13.21 3.57 -9.99
CA ILE A 126 13.58 2.21 -10.42
C ILE A 126 12.42 1.47 -11.10
N SER A 127 12.72 0.49 -11.97
CA SER A 127 11.71 -0.32 -12.64
C SER A 127 12.26 -1.65 -13.18
N SER A 128 11.38 -2.46 -13.76
CA SER A 128 11.73 -3.63 -14.58
C SER A 128 12.33 -3.24 -15.94
N THR A 129 12.06 -2.01 -16.39
CA THR A 129 12.40 -1.46 -17.71
C THR A 129 13.09 -0.09 -17.59
N ASP A 130 13.71 0.38 -18.67
CA ASP A 130 14.21 1.75 -18.86
C ASP A 130 13.20 2.64 -19.63
N LYS A 131 12.01 2.12 -19.97
CA LYS A 131 10.97 2.88 -20.67
C LYS A 131 10.12 3.70 -19.69
N PRO A 132 9.92 5.02 -19.91
CA PRO A 132 9.06 5.84 -19.08
C PRO A 132 7.57 5.53 -19.29
N ILE A 133 6.73 5.95 -18.34
CA ILE A 133 5.29 6.02 -18.57
C ILE A 133 5.04 7.10 -19.65
N SER A 134 4.22 6.78 -20.65
CA SER A 134 3.97 7.70 -21.77
C SER A 134 3.41 9.06 -21.32
N ALA A 135 3.68 10.11 -22.09
CA ALA A 135 3.26 11.49 -21.81
C ALA A 135 1.73 11.71 -21.74
N ARG A 136 0.92 10.69 -22.10
CA ARG A 136 -0.54 10.66 -21.86
C ARG A 136 -0.88 10.79 -20.37
N TRP A 137 0.01 10.31 -19.49
CA TRP A 137 -0.18 10.35 -18.05
C TRP A 137 0.75 11.39 -17.42
N LYS A 138 0.31 11.98 -16.32
CA LYS A 138 1.05 13.00 -15.57
C LYS A 138 1.08 12.65 -14.09
N ILE A 139 2.16 13.02 -13.42
CA ILE A 139 2.35 12.80 -11.98
C ILE A 139 2.03 14.09 -11.22
N LEU A 140 1.26 13.99 -10.14
CA LEU A 140 1.09 15.11 -9.21
C LEU A 140 2.41 15.39 -8.51
N LEU A 141 2.85 16.64 -8.46
CA LEU A 141 4.06 17.08 -7.78
C LEU A 141 3.73 17.71 -6.41
N PRO A 142 4.71 17.85 -5.48
CA PRO A 142 4.47 18.38 -4.14
C PRO A 142 3.94 19.83 -4.11
N ASP A 143 4.22 20.62 -5.16
CA ASP A 143 3.74 21.99 -5.32
C ASP A 143 2.29 22.07 -5.85
N GLY A 144 1.64 20.92 -6.07
CA GLY A 144 0.28 20.82 -6.61
C GLY A 144 0.21 20.86 -8.14
N SER A 145 1.34 21.01 -8.83
CA SER A 145 1.41 20.96 -10.30
C SER A 145 1.47 19.52 -10.83
N TYR A 146 1.46 19.37 -12.15
CA TYR A 146 1.58 18.08 -12.83
C TYR A 146 2.87 17.99 -13.64
N GLY A 147 3.70 17.00 -13.33
CA GLY A 147 4.95 16.69 -14.00
C GLY A 147 4.84 15.56 -15.03
N THR A 148 5.93 15.33 -15.75
CA THR A 148 6.06 14.18 -16.67
C THR A 148 6.83 13.07 -15.97
N TYR A 149 6.42 11.82 -16.13
CA TYR A 149 7.17 10.68 -15.62
C TYR A 149 8.54 10.60 -16.30
N PRO A 150 9.65 10.55 -15.54
CA PRO A 150 11.00 10.47 -16.11
C PRO A 150 11.31 9.05 -16.61
N THR A 151 12.39 8.93 -17.37
CA THR A 151 13.00 7.63 -17.69
C THR A 151 13.45 6.95 -16.39
N PRO A 152 12.96 5.73 -16.09
CA PRO A 152 13.39 4.98 -14.92
C PRO A 152 14.75 4.32 -15.13
N SER A 153 15.41 3.95 -14.04
CA SER A 153 16.53 3.03 -14.04
C SER A 153 16.01 1.59 -14.02
N ARG A 154 16.45 0.77 -14.97
CA ARG A 154 16.21 -0.67 -14.96
C ARG A 154 17.03 -1.30 -13.84
N LEU A 155 16.38 -2.00 -12.91
CA LEU A 155 17.07 -2.77 -11.88
C LEU A 155 17.95 -3.86 -12.52
N ALA A 156 19.19 -3.98 -12.10
CA ALA A 156 20.00 -5.17 -12.34
C ALA A 156 19.40 -6.36 -11.57
N THR A 157 19.60 -7.57 -12.08
CA THR A 157 19.13 -8.81 -11.43
C THR A 157 19.60 -8.89 -9.98
N SER A 158 20.83 -8.44 -9.71
CA SER A 158 21.45 -8.42 -8.38
C SER A 158 20.83 -7.40 -7.42
N GLU A 159 20.06 -6.41 -7.89
CA GLU A 159 19.41 -5.40 -7.05
C GLU A 159 18.00 -5.81 -6.61
N ILE A 160 17.38 -6.77 -7.31
CA ILE A 160 16.03 -7.25 -6.98
C ILE A 160 15.94 -7.86 -5.57
N PRO A 161 16.93 -8.65 -5.08
CA PRO A 161 16.95 -9.12 -3.70
C PRO A 161 16.83 -8.01 -2.65
N ASP A 162 17.43 -6.83 -2.89
CA ASP A 162 17.32 -5.69 -1.96
C ASP A 162 15.90 -5.12 -1.93
N ILE A 163 15.19 -5.13 -3.05
CA ILE A 163 13.77 -4.76 -3.08
C ILE A 163 12.93 -5.76 -2.29
N VAL A 164 13.18 -7.06 -2.44
CA VAL A 164 12.51 -8.11 -1.65
C VAL A 164 12.78 -7.90 -0.15
N GLU A 165 14.01 -7.56 0.21
CA GLU A 165 14.40 -7.28 1.59
C GLU A 165 13.67 -6.05 2.17
N GLN A 166 13.49 -4.99 1.38
CA GLN A 166 12.69 -3.83 1.79
C GLN A 166 11.24 -4.24 2.13
N TYR A 167 10.61 -5.08 1.31
CA TYR A 167 9.27 -5.62 1.60
C TYR A 167 9.26 -6.50 2.85
N ARG A 168 10.28 -7.38 3.02
CA ARG A 168 10.41 -8.23 4.22
C ARG A 168 10.49 -7.38 5.49
N GLN A 169 11.36 -6.37 5.49
CA GLN A 169 11.54 -5.49 6.65
C GLN A 169 10.29 -4.65 6.92
N ALA A 170 9.64 -4.13 5.88
CA ALA A 170 8.38 -3.40 6.01
C ALA A 170 7.24 -4.27 6.59
N ALA A 171 7.17 -5.55 6.21
CA ALA A 171 6.21 -6.49 6.79
C ALA A 171 6.45 -6.71 8.30
N ILE A 172 7.71 -6.87 8.71
CA ILE A 172 8.08 -6.98 10.14
C ILE A 172 7.71 -5.70 10.88
N ASN A 173 8.00 -4.55 10.29
CA ASN A 173 7.67 -3.25 10.88
C ASN A 173 6.15 -3.05 11.02
N ALA A 174 5.34 -3.53 10.06
CA ALA A 174 3.89 -3.53 10.16
C ALA A 174 3.38 -4.36 11.35
N ILE A 175 3.92 -5.56 11.54
CA ILE A 175 3.57 -6.39 12.71
C ILE A 175 4.04 -5.72 14.01
N LYS A 176 5.24 -5.10 14.03
CA LYS A 176 5.74 -4.33 15.18
C LYS A 176 4.86 -3.11 15.49
N ALA A 177 4.20 -2.54 14.49
CA ALA A 177 3.22 -1.46 14.65
C ALA A 177 1.84 -1.95 15.11
N GLY A 178 1.63 -3.28 15.19
CA GLY A 178 0.40 -3.89 15.68
C GLY A 178 -0.61 -4.26 14.58
N PHE A 179 -0.31 -4.07 13.30
CA PHE A 179 -1.22 -4.51 12.24
C PHE A 179 -1.49 -6.02 12.31
N ASP A 180 -2.71 -6.41 11.95
CA ASP A 180 -3.13 -7.82 11.93
C ASP A 180 -2.48 -8.61 10.79
N GLY A 181 -2.10 -7.91 9.71
CA GLY A 181 -1.47 -8.47 8.54
C GLY A 181 -1.00 -7.42 7.56
N ILE A 182 -0.55 -7.89 6.41
CA ILE A 182 -0.15 -7.03 5.29
C ILE A 182 -0.88 -7.43 4.02
N GLU A 183 -1.00 -6.47 3.11
CA GLU A 183 -1.34 -6.70 1.71
C GLU A 183 -0.15 -6.28 0.85
N ILE A 184 0.24 -7.10 -0.13
CA ILE A 184 1.27 -6.73 -1.10
C ILE A 184 0.60 -6.00 -2.28
N HIS A 185 0.97 -4.75 -2.52
CA HIS A 185 0.43 -4.01 -3.66
C HIS A 185 1.09 -4.47 -4.97
N GLY A 186 0.52 -5.52 -5.59
CA GLY A 186 0.94 -6.09 -6.87
C GLY A 186 0.12 -5.65 -8.08
N ALA A 187 -0.34 -4.40 -8.12
CA ALA A 187 -1.35 -3.94 -9.08
C ALA A 187 -1.09 -2.50 -9.57
N HIS A 188 -1.99 -1.99 -10.42
CA HIS A 188 -2.05 -0.59 -10.87
C HIS A 188 -0.77 -0.04 -11.56
N GLY A 189 0.05 -0.90 -12.15
CA GLY A 189 1.28 -0.49 -12.84
C GLY A 189 2.42 -0.05 -11.91
N TYR A 190 2.38 -0.40 -10.61
CA TYR A 190 3.49 -0.19 -9.67
C TYR A 190 4.55 -1.29 -9.75
N ILE A 191 5.59 -1.25 -8.91
CA ILE A 191 6.84 -2.00 -9.17
C ILE A 191 6.59 -3.48 -9.48
N ILE A 192 5.79 -4.19 -8.69
CA ILE A 192 5.51 -5.61 -8.91
C ILE A 192 4.74 -5.82 -10.21
N ASP A 193 3.74 -4.97 -10.48
CA ASP A 193 2.96 -5.03 -11.73
C ASP A 193 3.82 -4.68 -12.97
N GLN A 194 4.86 -3.85 -12.79
CA GLN A 194 5.84 -3.55 -13.84
C GLN A 194 6.67 -4.78 -14.21
N PHE A 195 6.89 -5.72 -13.29
CA PHE A 195 7.51 -7.02 -13.58
C PHE A 195 6.50 -8.04 -14.13
N LEU A 196 5.23 -7.98 -13.73
CA LEU A 196 4.22 -8.96 -14.16
C LEU A 196 3.66 -8.73 -15.58
N LYS A 197 3.64 -7.49 -16.07
CA LYS A 197 2.99 -7.14 -17.35
C LYS A 197 4.00 -7.12 -18.49
N ASP A 198 3.78 -7.94 -19.51
CA ASP A 198 4.59 -8.01 -20.75
C ASP A 198 4.63 -6.68 -21.54
N GLY A 199 3.59 -5.85 -21.44
CA GLY A 199 3.58 -4.50 -22.00
C GLY A 199 4.50 -3.51 -21.28
N ILE A 200 5.13 -3.91 -20.17
CA ILE A 200 6.09 -3.13 -19.38
C ILE A 200 7.42 -3.86 -19.27
N ASN A 201 7.38 -5.11 -18.82
CA ASN A 201 8.56 -5.93 -18.58
C ASN A 201 9.12 -6.45 -19.91
N ASP A 202 10.22 -5.84 -20.34
CA ASP A 202 10.99 -6.23 -21.52
C ASP A 202 12.38 -6.79 -21.15
N ARG A 203 12.47 -7.38 -19.95
CA ARG A 203 13.66 -8.09 -19.48
C ARG A 203 13.89 -9.38 -20.27
N THR A 204 15.14 -9.83 -20.23
CA THR A 204 15.59 -11.07 -20.89
C THR A 204 16.38 -11.97 -19.93
N ASP A 205 16.54 -11.55 -18.69
CA ASP A 205 17.04 -12.33 -17.57
C ASP A 205 15.87 -13.00 -16.80
N ASP A 206 16.23 -13.83 -15.81
CA ASP A 206 15.29 -14.58 -14.95
C ASP A 206 14.47 -13.68 -14.00
#